data_AF-A0A2J4YQP8-F1
#
_entry.id   AF-A0A2J4YQP8-F1
#
_cell.length_a   1.000
_cell.length_b   1.000
_cell.length_c   1.000
_cell.angle_alpha   90.00
_cell.angle_beta   90.00
_cell.angle_gamma   90.00
#
_symmetry.space_group_name_H-M   'P 1'
#
loop_
_entity.id
_entity.type
_entity.pdbx_description
1 polymer ?
#
loop_
_entity_poly.entity_id
_entity_poly.type
_entity_poly.pdbx_seq_one_letter_code
_entity_poly.pdbx_strand_id
1 'polypeptide(L)' 'VGHRRALEDFVRAVDVTRLKPVIEHRYRFNQLAQALEHLDRGAFGKIVLTRE' A
#
# COMPACT_ATOMS: atom_id res chain seq x y z
N VAL A 1 -1.04 13.00 -14.68
CA VAL A 1 -2.05 11.90 -14.56
C VAL A 1 -1.42 10.64 -15.14
N GLY A 2 -1.42 9.52 -14.42
CA GLY A 2 -0.72 8.28 -14.84
C GLY A 2 -1.44 7.48 -15.93
N HIS A 3 -0.71 6.62 -16.64
CA HIS A 3 -1.24 5.79 -17.73
C HIS A 3 -2.02 4.58 -17.17
N ARG A 4 -3.35 4.59 -17.27
CA ARG A 4 -4.24 3.52 -16.73
C ARG A 4 -3.77 2.11 -17.11
N ARG A 5 -3.51 1.87 -18.39
CA ARG A 5 -3.10 0.55 -18.89
C ARG A 5 -1.77 0.08 -18.28
N ALA A 6 -0.84 1.00 -18.01
CA ALA A 6 0.43 0.62 -17.40
C ALA A 6 0.23 0.14 -15.95
N LEU A 7 -0.71 0.75 -15.23
CA LEU A 7 -1.10 0.30 -13.89
C LEU A 7 -1.80 -1.06 -13.94
N GLU A 8 -2.69 -1.29 -14.90
CA GLU A 8 -3.38 -2.58 -15.07
C GLU A 8 -2.41 -3.72 -15.43
N ASP A 9 -1.46 -3.45 -16.32
CA ASP A 9 -0.42 -4.42 -16.68
C ASP A 9 0.50 -4.70 -15.48
N PHE A 10 0.80 -3.69 -14.66
CA PHE A 10 1.53 -3.89 -13.40
C PHE A 10 0.77 -4.77 -12.41
N VAL A 11 -0.52 -4.50 -12.18
CA VAL A 11 -1.37 -5.32 -11.29
C VAL A 11 -1.43 -6.75 -11.79
N ARG A 12 -1.63 -6.97 -13.09
CA ARG A 12 -1.60 -8.32 -13.69
C ARG A 12 -0.27 -9.03 -13.46
N ALA A 13 0.85 -8.33 -13.59
CA ALA A 13 2.17 -8.90 -13.34
C ALA A 13 2.35 -9.32 -11.87
N VAL A 14 1.85 -8.53 -10.92
CA VAL A 14 1.85 -8.89 -9.48
C VAL A 14 1.11 -10.21 -9.25
N ASP A 15 -0.07 -10.38 -9.87
CA ASP A 15 -0.88 -11.59 -9.72
C ASP A 15 -0.21 -12.83 -10.33
N VAL A 16 0.27 -12.73 -11.58
CA VAL A 16 0.91 -13.85 -12.30
C VAL A 16 2.18 -14.32 -11.59
N THR A 17 2.95 -13.38 -11.05
CA THR A 17 4.20 -13.69 -10.33
C THR A 17 3.97 -14.11 -8.88
N ARG A 18 2.73 -14.02 -8.37
CA ARG A 18 2.38 -14.21 -6.96
C ARG A 18 3.22 -13.32 -6.04
N LEU A 19 3.61 -12.14 -6.52
CA LEU A 19 4.40 -11.20 -5.74
C LEU A 19 3.58 -10.74 -4.54
N LYS A 20 4.11 -10.98 -3.34
CA LYS A 20 3.47 -10.55 -2.09
C LYS A 20 3.96 -9.16 -1.73
N PRO A 21 3.11 -8.12 -1.70
CA PRO A 21 3.50 -6.81 -1.21
C PRO A 21 3.94 -6.93 0.25
N VAL A 22 5.04 -6.27 0.59
CA VAL A 22 5.46 -6.12 1.99
C VAL A 22 4.56 -5.08 2.64
N ILE A 23 3.67 -5.53 3.52
CA ILE A 23 2.84 -4.66 4.36
C ILE A 23 3.59 -4.50 5.68
N GLU A 24 4.05 -3.28 5.95
CA GLU A 24 4.78 -2.98 7.17
C GLU A 24 3.85 -2.78 8.36
N HIS A 25 2.78 -2.01 8.17
CA HIS A 25 1.81 -1.77 9.23
C HIS A 25 0.40 -1.64 8.68
N ARG A 26 -0.57 -2.07 9.50
CA ARG A 26 -2.00 -1.88 9.25
C ARG A 26 -2.58 -1.01 10.34
N TYR A 27 -3.19 0.10 9.94
CA TYR A 27 -3.93 0.98 10.84
C TYR A 27 -5.42 0.86 10.55
N ARG A 28 -6.27 1.00 11.57
CA ARG A 28 -7.69 1.26 11.34
C ARG A 28 -7.88 2.65 10.77
N PHE A 29 -9.01 2.88 10.11
CA PHE A 29 -9.32 4.18 9.54
C PHE A 29 -9.33 5.32 10.59
N ASN A 30 -9.76 5.02 11.81
CA ASN A 30 -9.72 5.98 12.93
C ASN A 30 -8.31 6.23 13.48
N GLN A 31 -7.29 5.52 12.98
CA GLN A 31 -5.89 5.70 13.32
C GLN A 31 -5.09 6.41 12.21
N LEU A 32 -5.77 7.20 11.37
CA LEU A 32 -5.14 7.89 10.25
C LEU A 32 -3.98 8.79 10.68
N ALA A 33 -4.12 9.52 11.79
CA ALA A 33 -3.07 10.40 12.28
C ALA A 33 -1.77 9.62 12.59
N GLN A 34 -1.88 8.47 13.25
CA GLN A 34 -0.74 7.61 13.55
C GLN A 34 -0.13 7.01 12.27
N ALA A 35 -0.95 6.69 11.27
CA ALA A 35 -0.48 6.19 9.98
C ALA A 35 0.36 7.24 9.24
N LEU A 36 -0.05 8.51 9.29
CA LEU A 36 0.68 9.62 8.67
C LEU A 36 1.98 9.92 9.42
N GLU A 37 1.96 9.95 10.75
CA GLU A 37 3.18 10.10 11.57
C GLU A 37 4.19 8.95 11.34
N HIS A 38 3.71 7.74 11.05
CA HIS A 38 4.58 6.63 10.64
C HIS A 38 5.16 6.89 9.24
N LEU A 39 4.32 7.29 8.27
CA LEU A 39 4.77 7.59 6.92
C LEU A 39 5.87 8.66 6.91
N ASP A 40 5.74 9.71 7.72
CA ASP A 40 6.73 10.79 7.84
C ASP A 40 8.09 10.33 8.39
N ARG A 41 8.11 9.26 9.20
CA ARG A 41 9.34 8.64 9.71
C ARG A 41 10.03 7.72 8.68
N GLY A 42 9.34 7.40 7.59
CA GLY A 42 9.82 6.50 6.55
C GLY A 42 9.41 5.05 6.80
N ALA A 43 8.60 4.51 5.90
CA ALA A 43 8.21 3.09 5.88
C ALA A 43 9.14 2.31 4.94
N PHE A 44 9.67 1.17 5.41
CA PHE A 44 10.37 0.19 4.56
C PHE A 44 9.42 -0.51 3.57
N GLY A 45 8.15 -0.69 3.97
CA GLY A 45 7.11 -1.34 3.17
C GLY A 45 5.89 -0.43 2.95
N LYS A 46 4.73 -1.06 2.75
CA LYS A 46 3.46 -0.34 2.59
C LYS A 46 2.75 -0.20 3.93
N ILE A 47 2.28 1.01 4.23
CA ILE A 47 1.28 1.26 5.27
C ILE A 47 -0.11 1.10 4.65
N VAL A 48 -0.98 0.32 5.29
CA VAL A 48 -2.35 0.03 4.81
C VAL A 48 -3.38 0.49 5.83
N LEU A 49 -4.41 1.20 5.37
CA LEU A 49 -5.58 1.50 6.18
C LEU A 49 -6.65 0.43 5.99
N THR A 50 -7.30 0.05 7.08
CA THR A 50 -8.38 -0.94 7.13
C THR A 50 -9.69 -0.29 7.58
N ARG A 51 -10.82 -0.85 7.13
CA ARG A 51 -12.17 -0.30 7.40
C ARG A 51 -12.86 -0.90 8.63
N GLU A 52 -12.27 -1.92 9.24
CA GLU A 52 -12.73 -2.60 10.45
C GLU A 52 -12.29 -1.86 11.71
#